data_AF-A0A519CVA4-F1
#
_entry.id   AF-A0A519CVA4-F1
#
_cell.length_a   1.000
_cell.length_b   1.000
_cell.length_c   1.000
_cell.angle_alpha   90.00
_cell.angle_beta   90.00
_cell.angle_gamma   90.00
#
_symmetry.space_group_name_H-M   'P 1'
#
loop_
_entity.id
_entity.type
_entity.pdbx_description
1 polymer ?
#
loop_
_entity_poly.entity_id
_entity_poly.type
_entity_poly.pdbx_seq_one_letter_code
_entity_poly.pdbx_strand_id
1 'polypeptide(L)'
;MNDQFNPHIIVMGTKESKSKNKITNFYAQVYNKKIPRIFTNYSTAELIKYSNNAFLATKISFINSISNLCEKISGANVDDIAKAIGLDPRIGPY
;
A
#
# COMPACT_ATOMS: atom_id res chain seq x y z
N MET A 1 -9.58 5.50 -13.08
CA MET A 1 -10.87 4.77 -13.10
C MET A 1 -10.69 3.26 -12.92
N ASN A 2 -9.67 2.59 -13.49
CA ASN A 2 -9.49 1.13 -13.34
C ASN A 2 -9.17 0.62 -11.93
N ASP A 3 -8.43 1.38 -11.13
CA ASP A 3 -8.02 0.99 -9.76
C ASP A 3 -9.21 0.91 -8.79
N GLN A 4 -10.24 1.72 -9.03
CA GLN A 4 -11.48 1.70 -8.25
C GLN A 4 -12.22 0.36 -8.37
N PHE A 5 -12.13 -0.31 -9.53
CA PHE A 5 -12.89 -1.54 -9.81
C PHE A 5 -12.10 -2.82 -9.50
N ASN A 6 -10.78 -2.73 -9.29
CA ASN A 6 -9.92 -3.87 -8.96
C ASN A 6 -8.98 -3.55 -7.79
N PRO A 7 -9.51 -3.23 -6.60
CA PRO A 7 -8.67 -2.89 -5.47
C PRO A 7 -7.84 -4.09 -4.98
N HIS A 8 -6.61 -3.83 -4.56
CA HIS A 8 -5.77 -4.84 -3.89
C HIS A 8 -6.30 -5.23 -2.51
N ILE A 9 -6.99 -4.30 -1.83
CA ILE A 9 -7.58 -4.50 -0.49
C ILE A 9 -8.75 -3.54 -0.27
N ILE A 10 -9.76 -4.00 0.49
CA ILE A 10 -10.89 -3.15 0.93
C ILE A 10 -10.80 -2.99 2.45
N VAL A 11 -10.63 -1.75 2.92
CA VAL A 11 -10.56 -1.40 4.35
C VAL A 11 -11.84 -0.70 4.76
N MET A 12 -12.50 -1.18 5.83
CA MET A 12 -13.80 -0.70 6.28
C MET A 12 -13.74 -0.35 7.77
N GLY A 13 -13.90 0.94 8.07
CA GLY A 13 -14.07 1.45 9.43
C GLY A 13 -15.52 1.28 9.91
N THR A 14 -15.74 0.80 11.13
CA THR A 14 -17.08 0.64 11.70
C THR A 14 -17.07 0.62 13.23
N LYS A 15 -18.11 1.18 13.87
CA LYS A 15 -18.30 1.18 15.33
C LYS A 15 -19.16 0.01 15.84
N GLU A 16 -19.98 -0.61 14.99
CA GLU A 16 -21.03 -1.55 15.43
C GLU A 16 -21.10 -2.83 14.58
N SER A 17 -21.48 -3.95 15.21
CA SER A 17 -21.63 -5.25 14.55
C SER A 17 -22.75 -5.29 13.52
N LYS A 18 -23.89 -4.61 13.74
CA LYS A 18 -24.98 -4.52 12.75
C LYS A 18 -24.56 -3.80 11.48
N SER A 19 -23.73 -2.76 11.61
CA SER A 19 -23.20 -1.98 10.48
C SER A 19 -22.19 -2.77 9.65
N LYS A 20 -21.45 -3.73 10.26
CA LYS A 20 -20.56 -4.66 9.54
C LYS A 20 -21.32 -5.47 8.49
N ASN A 21 -22.47 -6.05 8.84
CA ASN A 21 -23.19 -6.94 7.91
C ASN A 21 -23.72 -6.20 6.68
N LYS A 22 -24.27 -4.99 6.86
CA LYS A 22 -24.77 -4.17 5.75
C LYS A 22 -23.64 -3.78 4.79
N ILE A 23 -22.54 -3.27 5.33
CA ILE A 23 -21.35 -2.88 4.54
C ILE A 23 -20.75 -4.12 3.84
N THR A 24 -20.63 -5.24 4.54
CA THR A 24 -20.09 -6.49 3.96
C THR A 24 -20.91 -6.96 2.76
N ASN A 25 -22.24 -6.95 2.89
CA ASN A 25 -23.14 -7.37 1.82
C ASN A 25 -23.06 -6.43 0.61
N PHE A 26 -23.02 -5.12 0.84
CA PHE A 26 -22.85 -4.15 -0.25
C PHE A 26 -21.54 -4.37 -1.01
N TYR A 27 -20.40 -4.43 -0.32
CA TYR A 27 -19.10 -4.67 -0.97
C TYR A 27 -18.98 -6.08 -1.57
N ALA A 28 -19.76 -7.06 -1.10
CA ALA A 28 -19.83 -8.40 -1.71
C ALA A 28 -20.56 -8.42 -3.06
N GLN A 29 -21.47 -7.47 -3.30
CA GLN A 29 -22.18 -7.34 -4.58
C GLN A 29 -21.34 -6.56 -5.61
N VAL A 30 -20.54 -5.60 -5.15
CA VAL A 30 -19.76 -4.70 -6.02
C VAL A 30 -18.39 -5.30 -6.40
N TYR A 31 -17.75 -6.04 -5.49
CA TYR A 31 -16.38 -6.51 -5.67
C TYR A 31 -16.24 -8.02 -5.50
N ASN A 32 -15.25 -8.58 -6.21
CA ASN A 32 -14.92 -10.00 -6.13
C ASN A 32 -14.66 -10.43 -4.67
N LYS A 33 -15.21 -11.58 -4.26
CA LYS A 33 -15.01 -12.17 -2.93
C LYS A 33 -13.54 -12.51 -2.63
N LYS A 34 -12.70 -12.66 -3.66
CA LYS A 34 -11.26 -12.93 -3.51
C LYS A 34 -10.45 -11.71 -3.03
N ILE A 35 -11.00 -10.50 -3.10
CA ILE A 35 -10.30 -9.29 -2.64
C ILE A 35 -10.27 -9.30 -1.10
N PRO A 36 -9.09 -9.21 -0.47
CA PRO A 36 -8.95 -9.15 0.98
C PRO A 36 -9.74 -7.98 1.59
N ARG A 37 -10.38 -8.24 2.74
CA ARG A 37 -11.23 -7.27 3.45
C ARG A 37 -10.76 -7.11 4.88
N ILE A 38 -10.48 -5.87 5.30
CA ILE A 38 -10.10 -5.53 6.67
C ILE A 38 -11.21 -4.71 7.31
N PHE A 39 -11.69 -5.16 8.46
CA PHE A 39 -12.58 -4.38 9.32
C PHE A 39 -11.82 -3.82 10.50
N THR A 40 -11.98 -2.53 10.76
CA THR A 40 -11.37 -1.83 11.89
C THR A 40 -12.27 -0.70 12.38
N ASN A 41 -11.83 0.12 13.34
CA ASN A 41 -12.55 1.33 13.74
C ASN A 41 -12.31 2.48 12.73
N TYR A 42 -13.09 3.55 12.81
CA TYR A 42 -12.99 4.67 11.86
C TYR A 42 -11.60 5.32 11.85
N SER A 43 -11.07 5.66 13.02
CA SER A 43 -9.77 6.33 13.16
C SER A 43 -8.63 5.50 12.57
N THR A 44 -8.64 4.18 12.79
CA THR A 44 -7.64 3.28 12.21
C THR A 44 -7.81 3.14 10.70
N ALA A 45 -9.03 3.09 10.17
CA ALA A 45 -9.26 3.03 8.73
C ALA A 45 -8.75 4.30 8.01
N GLU A 46 -8.99 5.46 8.60
CA GLU A 46 -8.47 6.75 8.12
C GLU A 46 -6.94 6.78 8.16
N LEU A 47 -6.34 6.37 9.29
CA LEU A 47 -4.89 6.30 9.41
C LEU A 47 -4.26 5.34 8.40
N ILE A 48 -4.88 4.18 8.13
CA ILE A 48 -4.38 3.26 7.09
C ILE A 48 -4.30 3.96 5.73
N LYS A 49 -5.28 4.81 5.39
CA LYS A 49 -5.24 5.57 4.13
C LYS A 49 -4.06 6.54 4.08
N TYR A 50 -3.81 7.28 5.16
CA TYR A 50 -2.67 8.19 5.24
C TYR A 50 -1.33 7.45 5.25
N SER A 51 -1.20 6.40 6.06
CA SER A 51 0.01 5.61 6.20
C SER A 51 0.42 4.95 4.88
N ASN A 52 -0.53 4.44 4.10
CA ASN A 52 -0.23 3.83 2.79
C ASN A 52 0.38 4.87 1.83
N ASN A 53 -0.25 6.04 1.70
CA ASN A 53 0.26 7.12 0.84
C ASN A 53 1.61 7.65 1.33
N ALA A 54 1.78 7.83 2.65
CA ALA A 54 3.02 8.28 3.25
C ALA A 54 4.16 7.27 3.00
N PHE A 55 3.89 5.98 3.16
CA PHE A 55 4.89 4.93 2.92
C PHE A 55 5.35 4.88 1.46
N LEU A 56 4.42 5.00 0.50
CA LEU A 56 4.76 5.10 -0.92
C LEU A 56 5.66 6.31 -1.20
N ALA A 57 5.32 7.47 -0.63
CA ALA A 57 6.16 8.66 -0.75
C ALA A 57 7.55 8.45 -0.11
N THR A 58 7.62 7.79 1.04
CA THR A 58 8.90 7.45 1.70
C THR A 58 9.77 6.57 0.82
N LYS A 59 9.21 5.55 0.14
CA LYS A 59 9.99 4.70 -0.78
C LYS A 59 10.62 5.51 -1.93
N ILE A 60 9.87 6.44 -2.50
CA ILE A 60 10.33 7.31 -3.59
C ILE A 60 11.42 8.26 -3.06
N SER A 61 11.17 8.93 -1.94
CA SER A 61 12.16 9.85 -1.34
C SER A 61 13.44 9.13 -0.94
N PHE A 62 13.33 7.89 -0.44
CA PHE A 62 14.47 7.06 -0.09
C PHE A 62 15.34 6.79 -1.31
N ILE A 63 14.77 6.26 -2.40
CA ILE A 63 15.59 5.93 -3.58
C ILE A 63 16.18 7.17 -4.26
N ASN A 64 15.45 8.29 -4.26
CA ASN A 64 15.98 9.57 -4.73
C ASN A 64 17.18 10.04 -3.90
N SER A 65 17.13 9.85 -2.58
CA SER A 65 18.25 10.18 -1.69
C SER A 65 19.48 9.30 -1.98
N ILE A 66 19.27 8.02 -2.28
CA ILE A 66 20.35 7.12 -2.71
C ILE A 66 20.91 7.51 -4.08
N SER A 67 20.06 7.95 -5.03
CA SER A 67 20.51 8.47 -6.32
C SER A 67 21.48 9.64 -6.15
N ASN A 68 21.10 10.62 -5.32
CA ASN A 68 21.95 11.78 -5.01
C ASN A 68 23.28 11.39 -4.34
N LEU A 69 23.33 10.26 -3.63
CA LEU A 69 24.56 9.73 -3.07
C LEU A 69 25.42 9.04 -4.14
N CYS A 70 24.81 8.29 -5.07
CA CYS A 70 25.50 7.63 -6.18
C CYS A 70 26.22 8.64 -7.07
N GLU A 71 25.64 9.82 -7.31
CA GLU A 71 26.29 10.93 -8.05
C GLU A 71 27.64 11.35 -7.44
N LYS A 72 27.86 11.10 -6.15
CA LYS A 72 29.09 11.44 -5.43
C LYS A 72 30.09 10.29 -5.33
N ILE A 73 29.71 9.08 -5.77
CA ILE A 73 30.51 7.87 -5.65
C ILE A 73 30.78 7.33 -7.06
N SER A 74 32.03 7.43 -7.51
CA SER A 74 32.42 6.98 -8.86
C SER A 74 32.06 5.50 -9.08
N GLY A 75 31.30 5.23 -10.15
CA GLY A 75 30.88 3.88 -10.53
C GLY A 75 29.67 3.32 -9.76
N ALA A 76 29.08 4.07 -8.82
CA ALA A 76 27.84 3.65 -8.17
C ALA A 76 26.64 3.86 -9.09
N ASN A 77 25.74 2.87 -9.16
CA ASN A 77 24.53 2.90 -9.97
C ASN A 77 23.29 2.64 -9.09
N VAL A 78 22.37 3.61 -9.08
CA VAL A 78 21.13 3.54 -8.29
C VAL A 78 20.19 2.42 -8.78
N ASP A 79 20.18 2.11 -10.07
CA ASP A 79 19.32 1.05 -10.64
C ASP A 79 19.78 -0.34 -10.19
N ASP A 80 21.10 -0.57 -10.16
CA ASP A 80 21.68 -1.82 -9.67
C ASP A 80 21.39 -2.01 -8.18
N ILE A 81 21.50 -0.93 -7.40
CA ILE A 81 21.16 -0.93 -5.97
C ILE A 81 19.66 -1.20 -5.78
N ALA A 82 18.78 -0.48 -6.48
CA ALA A 82 17.34 -0.63 -6.39
C ALA A 82 16.91 -2.07 -6.72
N LYS A 83 17.50 -2.64 -7.78
CA LYS A 83 17.26 -4.03 -8.18
C LYS A 83 17.74 -5.00 -7.11
N ALA A 84 18.96 -4.83 -6.60
CA ALA A 84 19.53 -5.73 -5.59
C ALA A 84 18.74 -5.72 -4.28
N ILE A 85 18.39 -4.55 -3.73
CA ILE A 85 17.60 -4.47 -2.49
C ILE A 85 16.14 -4.88 -2.70
N GLY A 86 15.62 -4.73 -3.92
CA GLY A 86 14.27 -5.14 -4.29
C GLY A 86 14.07 -6.65 -4.30
N LEU A 87 15.14 -7.45 -4.40
CA LEU A 87 15.10 -8.91 -4.27
C LEU A 87 14.92 -9.38 -2.82
N ASP A 88 15.05 -8.48 -1.84
CA ASP A 88 14.75 -8.80 -0.45
C ASP A 88 13.21 -8.80 -0.26
N PRO A 89 12.60 -9.92 0.14
CA PRO A 89 11.15 -10.06 0.26
C PRO A 89 10.54 -9.16 1.34
N ARG A 90 11.36 -8.51 2.17
CA ARG A 90 10.92 -7.51 3.15
C ARG A 90 10.75 -6.11 2.53
N ILE A 91 11.29 -5.86 1.34
CA ILE A 91 11.35 -4.53 0.68
C ILE A 91 10.52 -4.51 -0.61
N GLY A 92 10.70 -5.52 -1.46
CA GLY A 92 9.99 -5.70 -2.73
C GLY A 92 8.87 -6.73 -2.63
N PRO A 93 7.79 -6.60 -3.41
CA PRO A 93 6.70 -7.57 -3.46
C PRO A 93 7.02 -8.81 -4.32
N TYR A 94 8.30 -9.09 -4.55
CA TYR A 94 8.80 -10.29 -5.23
C TYR A 94 9.97 -10.87 -4.42
#